data_AF-A0A9D9U224-F1
#
_entry.id   AF-A0A9D9U224-F1
#
_cell.length_a   1.000
_cell.length_b   1.000
_cell.length_c   1.000
_cell.angle_alpha   90.00
_cell.angle_beta   90.00
_cell.angle_gamma   90.00
#
_symmetry.space_group_name_H-M   'P 1'
#
loop_
_entity.id
_entity.type
_entity.pdbx_description
1 polymer ?
#
loop_
_entity_poly.entity_id
_entity_poly.type
_entity_poly.pdbx_seq_one_letter_code
_entity_poly.pdbx_strand_id
1 'polypeptide(L)'
;ASNWTVQEIFLRHSLFITLTGIFFGLLFGLGLLWLQDATGFITLKEDAYYMSTAAVKIVWWQVALICAGTLAVCFLVLLIPTVLVRKIQPVKAIQFR
;
A
#
# COMPACT_ATOMS: atom_id res chain seq x y z
N ALA A 1 -0.77 5.94 -30.94
CA ALA A 1 -0.57 6.66 -29.67
C ALA A 1 0.90 6.54 -29.28
N SER A 2 1.55 7.65 -28.89
CA SER A 2 2.94 7.63 -28.43
C SER A 2 3.05 6.85 -27.12
N ASN A 3 4.02 5.93 -27.00
CA ASN A 3 4.24 5.10 -25.81
C ASN A 3 4.36 5.92 -24.51
N TRP A 4 4.72 7.21 -24.62
CA TRP A 4 4.75 8.15 -23.50
C TRP A 4 3.37 8.46 -22.91
N THR A 5 2.35 8.60 -23.75
CA THR A 5 0.99 8.93 -23.30
C THR A 5 0.37 7.79 -22.50
N VAL A 6 0.61 6.54 -22.91
CA VAL A 6 0.12 5.35 -22.19
C VAL A 6 0.82 5.20 -20.83
N GLN A 7 2.14 5.46 -20.79
CA GLN A 7 2.91 5.42 -19.55
C GLN A 7 2.48 6.50 -18.55
N GLU A 8 2.21 7.72 -19.02
CA GLU A 8 1.75 8.82 -18.16
C GLU A 8 0.37 8.53 -17.55
N ILE A 9 -0.57 8.02 -18.35
CA ILE A 9 -1.91 7.64 -17.87
C ILE A 9 -1.80 6.52 -16.83
N PHE A 10 -1.00 5.49 -17.12
CA PHE A 10 -0.77 4.37 -16.21
C PHE A 10 -0.21 4.86 -14.86
N LEU A 11 0.88 5.64 -14.88
CA LEU A 11 1.51 6.15 -13.66
C LEU A 11 0.56 7.04 -12.85
N ARG A 12 -0.24 7.88 -13.51
CA ARG A 12 -1.21 8.74 -12.81
C ARG A 12 -2.33 7.95 -12.14
N HIS A 13 -2.86 6.92 -12.81
CA HIS A 13 -3.85 6.02 -12.20
C HIS A 13 -3.26 5.20 -11.06
N SER A 14 -2.08 4.61 -11.25
CA SER A 14 -1.39 3.85 -10.21
C SER A 14 -1.08 4.70 -8.97
N LEU A 15 -0.68 5.94 -9.16
CA LEU A 15 -0.45 6.88 -8.06
C LEU A 15 -1.74 7.16 -7.29
N PHE A 16 -2.84 7.42 -8.00
CA PHE A 16 -4.14 7.67 -7.39
C PHE A 16 -4.62 6.48 -6.56
N ILE A 17 -4.54 5.26 -7.10
CA ILE A 17 -4.90 4.02 -6.40
C ILE A 17 -4.01 3.82 -5.16
N THR A 18 -2.70 4.07 -5.28
CA THR A 18 -1.75 3.89 -4.17
C THR A 18 -2.05 4.87 -3.03
N LEU A 19 -2.26 6.16 -3.34
CA LEU A 19 -2.55 7.19 -2.34
C LEU A 19 -3.88 6.94 -1.64
N THR A 20 -4.94 6.61 -2.40
CA THR A 20 -6.25 6.29 -1.83
C THR A 20 -6.19 5.03 -0.97
N GLY A 21 -5.50 3.99 -1.42
CA GLY A 21 -5.29 2.76 -0.65
C GLY A 21 -4.58 3.01 0.69
N ILE A 22 -3.52 3.82 0.69
CA ILE A 22 -2.80 4.19 1.92
C ILE A 22 -3.69 5.02 2.85
N PHE A 23 -4.42 6.00 2.32
CA PHE A 23 -5.31 6.84 3.12
C PHE A 23 -6.40 6.01 3.81
N PHE A 24 -7.11 5.17 3.06
CA PHE A 24 -8.13 4.30 3.64
C PHE A 24 -7.54 3.24 4.56
N GLY A 25 -6.37 2.67 4.22
CA GLY A 25 -5.67 1.73 5.09
C GLY A 25 -5.26 2.33 6.43
N LEU A 26 -4.77 3.57 6.44
CA LEU A 26 -4.45 4.31 7.66
C LEU A 26 -5.72 4.57 8.48
N LEU A 27 -6.78 5.06 7.84
CA LEU A 27 -8.04 5.37 8.50
C LEU A 27 -8.67 4.12 9.12
N PHE A 28 -8.69 3.01 8.39
CA PHE A 28 -9.23 1.74 8.88
C PHE A 28 -8.35 1.13 9.97
N GLY A 29 -7.03 1.15 9.81
CA GLY A 29 -6.09 0.62 10.80
C GLY A 29 -6.14 1.39 12.12
N LEU A 30 -6.11 2.73 12.07
CA LEU A 30 -6.25 3.56 13.27
C LEU A 30 -7.65 3.45 13.88
N GLY A 31 -8.70 3.36 13.06
CA GLY A 31 -10.06 3.13 13.53
C GLY A 31 -10.22 1.82 14.28
N LEU A 32 -9.62 0.73 13.79
CA LEU A 32 -9.61 -0.56 14.47
C LEU A 32 -8.81 -0.52 15.78
N LEU A 33 -7.66 0.14 15.79
CA LEU A 33 -6.86 0.31 17.02
C LEU A 33 -7.64 1.11 18.07
N TRP A 34 -8.32 2.19 17.67
CA TRP A 34 -9.15 2.97 18.57
C TRP A 34 -10.37 2.19 19.08
N LEU A 35 -11.02 1.42 18.22
CA LEU A 35 -12.13 0.56 18.63
C LEU A 35 -11.68 -0.52 19.62
N GLN A 36 -10.51 -1.12 19.40
CA GLN A 36 -9.90 -2.09 20.30
C GLN A 36 -9.55 -1.45 21.65
N ASP A 37 -9.03 -0.22 21.66
CA ASP A 37 -8.72 0.52 22.90
C ASP A 37 -10.00 0.85 23.69
N ALA A 38 -11.08 1.23 23.01
CA ALA A 38 -12.35 1.59 23.63
C ALA A 38 -13.18 0.38 24.11
N THR A 39 -13.18 -0.72 23.36
CA THR A 39 -14.04 -1.88 23.62
C THR A 39 -13.32 -3.06 24.26
N GLY A 40 -11.99 -3.15 24.12
CA GLY A 40 -11.22 -4.28 24.61
C GLY A 40 -11.65 -5.62 24.00
N PHE A 41 -12.27 -5.62 22.82
CA PHE A 41 -12.87 -6.82 22.21
C PHE A 41 -11.90 -8.01 22.08
N ILE A 42 -10.61 -7.74 21.82
CA ILE A 42 -9.55 -8.75 21.87
C ILE A 42 -8.93 -8.79 23.28
N THR A 43 -9.24 -9.84 24.02
CA THR A 43 -8.61 -10.17 25.31
C THR A 43 -7.56 -11.25 25.13
N LEU A 44 -6.49 -11.20 25.94
CA LEU A 44 -5.51 -12.29 25.99
C LEU A 44 -5.90 -13.23 27.12
N LYS A 45 -5.77 -14.54 26.91
CA LYS A 45 -5.96 -15.53 27.97
C LYS A 45 -4.85 -15.34 29.01
N GLU A 46 -5.26 -14.89 30.19
CA GLU A 46 -4.40 -14.50 31.32
C GLU A 46 -3.43 -15.61 31.76
N ASP A 47 -3.75 -16.88 31.48
CA ASP A 47 -2.92 -18.04 31.80
C ASP A 47 -1.56 -18.07 31.06
N ALA A 48 -1.42 -17.33 29.95
CA ALA A 48 -0.20 -17.30 29.14
C ALA A 48 0.45 -15.89 29.04
N TYR A 49 -0.31 -14.83 29.30
CA TYR A 49 0.15 -13.45 29.21
C TYR A 49 -0.48 -12.68 30.38
N TYR A 50 0.34 -12.12 31.28
CA TYR A 50 -0.05 -11.34 32.47
C TYR A 50 -0.83 -10.02 32.16
N MET A 51 -1.55 -9.93 31.05
CA MET A 51 -2.33 -8.78 30.61
C MET A 51 -3.74 -9.24 30.21
N SER A 52 -4.75 -8.66 30.87
CA SER A 52 -6.17 -8.94 30.64
C SER A 52 -6.68 -8.47 29.28
N THR A 53 -6.02 -7.48 28.68
CA THR A 53 -6.38 -6.90 27.37
C THR A 53 -5.15 -6.67 26.49
N ALA A 54 -5.35 -6.74 25.16
CA ALA A 54 -4.33 -6.34 24.20
C ALA A 54 -4.16 -4.81 24.27
N ALA A 55 -3.16 -4.34 25.04
CA ALA A 55 -2.88 -2.92 25.18
C ALA A 55 -2.53 -2.29 23.82
N VAL A 56 -3.33 -1.33 23.37
CA VAL A 56 -3.10 -0.61 22.13
C VAL A 56 -2.15 0.55 22.40
N LYS A 57 -0.96 0.53 21.80
CA LYS A 57 -0.01 1.64 21.85
C LYS A 57 0.30 2.14 20.45
N ILE A 58 -0.29 3.28 20.09
CA ILE A 58 -0.02 3.93 18.81
C ILE A 58 1.29 4.71 18.91
N VAL A 59 2.32 4.24 18.20
CA VAL A 59 3.59 4.95 18.07
C VAL A 59 3.66 5.56 16.68
N TRP A 60 3.54 6.89 16.61
CA TRP A 60 3.44 7.62 15.33
C TRP A 60 4.61 7.38 14.37
N TRP A 61 5.83 7.17 14.88
CA TRP A 61 6.97 6.82 14.02
C TRP A 61 6.81 5.44 13.36
N GLN A 62 6.21 4.47 14.05
CA GLN A 62 5.93 3.16 13.47
C GLN A 62 4.85 3.28 12.38
N VAL A 63 3.82 4.09 12.60
CA VAL A 63 2.79 4.39 11.58
C VAL A 63 3.43 5.01 10.34
N ALA A 64 4.31 6.00 10.52
CA ALA A 64 5.06 6.61 9.41
C ALA A 64 5.94 5.59 8.67
N LEU A 65 6.61 4.70 9.40
CA LEU A 65 7.45 3.64 8.83
C LEU A 65 6.61 2.63 8.03
N ILE A 66 5.44 2.25 8.52
CA ILE A 66 4.49 1.40 7.79
C ILE A 66 4.06 2.09 6.49
N CYS A 67 3.62 3.35 6.55
CA CYS A 67 3.24 4.10 5.35
C CYS A 67 4.38 4.21 4.33
N ALA A 68 5.59 4.53 4.80
CA ALA A 68 6.78 4.61 3.95
C ALA A 68 7.15 3.26 3.34
N GLY A 69 7.09 2.18 4.12
CA GLY A 69 7.32 0.81 3.65
C GLY A 69 6.29 0.37 2.61
N THR A 70 5.00 0.64 2.84
CA THR A 70 3.94 0.38 1.87
C THR A 70 4.16 1.16 0.57
N LEU A 71 4.50 2.45 0.66
CA LEU A 71 4.84 3.25 -0.52
C LEU A 71 6.02 2.66 -1.29
N ALA A 72 7.08 2.23 -0.59
CA ALA A 72 8.25 1.62 -1.22
C ALA A 72 7.89 0.31 -1.93
N VAL A 73 7.10 -0.56 -1.30
CA VAL A 73 6.64 -1.81 -1.90
C VAL A 73 5.75 -1.55 -3.11
N CYS A 74 4.78 -0.65 -3.01
CA CYS A 74 3.93 -0.25 -4.15
C CYS A 74 4.77 0.31 -5.30
N PHE A 75 5.76 1.16 -5.00
CA PHE A 75 6.66 1.71 -6.02
C PHE A 75 7.48 0.61 -6.72
N LEU A 76 8.04 -0.34 -5.95
CA LEU A 76 8.78 -1.48 -6.51
C LEU A 76 7.90 -2.37 -7.40
N VAL A 77 6.65 -2.61 -7.00
CA VAL A 77 5.69 -3.37 -7.81
C VAL A 77 5.35 -2.61 -9.10
N LEU A 78 5.20 -1.29 -9.05
CA LEU A 78 4.94 -0.44 -10.22
C LEU A 78 6.16 -0.28 -11.15
N LEU A 79 7.38 -0.46 -10.67
CA LEU A 79 8.57 -0.47 -11.52
C LEU A 79 8.53 -1.59 -12.55
N ILE A 80 7.99 -2.77 -12.19
CA ILE A 80 7.89 -3.93 -13.09
C ILE A 80 7.11 -3.59 -14.39
N PRO A 81 5.84 -3.15 -14.34
CA PRO A 81 5.09 -2.78 -15.53
C PRO A 81 5.68 -1.54 -16.21
N THR A 82 6.23 -0.58 -15.46
CA THR A 82 6.85 0.62 -16.05
C THR A 82 8.06 0.26 -16.92
N VAL A 83 8.93 -0.64 -16.47
CA VAL A 83 10.07 -1.14 -17.24
C VAL A 83 9.62 -2.04 -18.38
N LEU A 84 8.58 -2.87 -18.17
CA LEU A 84 8.03 -3.74 -19.20
C LEU A 84 7.45 -2.95 -20.38
N VAL A 85 6.66 -1.91 -20.12
CA VAL A 85 6.11 -0.99 -21.14
C VAL A 85 7.23 -0.25 -21.89
N ARG A 86 8.32 0.08 -21.20
CA ARG A 86 9.51 0.72 -21.82
C ARG A 86 10.26 -0.24 -22.76
N LYS A 87 10.30 -1.55 -22.47
CA LYS A 87 10.85 -2.59 -23.36
C LYS A 87 9.91 -2.94 -24.51
N ILE A 88 8.60 -2.77 -24.34
CA ILE A 88 7.62 -2.83 -25.42
C ILE A 88 7.68 -1.50 -26.20
N GLN A 89 8.85 -1.22 -26.80
CA GLN A 89 8.98 -0.19 -27.83
C GLN A 89 8.85 -0.81 -29.22
N PRO A 90 8.19 -0.07 -30.13
CA PRO A 90 7.34 -0.59 -31.19
C PRO A 90 8.13 -0.78 -32.48
N VAL A 91 9.23 -1.54 -32.45
CA VAL A 91 10.02 -1.79 -33.68
C VAL A 91 9.67 -3.13 -34.33
N LYS A 92 9.01 -4.06 -33.63
CA LYS A 92 8.62 -5.36 -34.19
C LYS A 92 7.15 -5.50 -34.58
N ALA A 93 6.28 -4.52 -34.29
CA ALA A 93 4.87 -4.59 -34.67
C ALA A 93 4.59 -4.04 -36.09
N ILE A 94 5.56 -3.37 -36.73
CA ILE A 94 5.46 -2.85 -38.12
C ILE A 94 6.24 -3.76 -39.10
N GLN A 95 6.36 -5.05 -38.79
CA GLN A 95 6.68 -6.07 -39.79
C GLN A 95 5.55 -7.10 -39.81
N PHE A 96 4.34 -6.62 -40.13
CA PHE A 96 3.41 -7.46 -40.87
C PHE A 96 3.90 -7.48 -42.31
N ARG A 97 4.43 -8.64 -42.74
CA ARG A 97 4.29 -9.06 -44.12
C ARG A 97 2.90 -9.64 -44.28
#